data_AF-A0A942XVS3-F1
#
_entry.id   AF-A0A942XVS3-F1
#
_cell.length_a   1.000
_cell.length_b   1.000
_cell.length_c   1.000
_cell.angle_alpha   90.00
_cell.angle_beta   90.00
_cell.angle_gamma   90.00
#
_symmetry.space_group_name_H-M   'P 1'
#
loop_
_entity.id
_entity.type
_entity.pdbx_description
1 polymer ?
#
loop_
_entity_poly.entity_id
_entity_poly.type
_entity_poly.pdbx_seq_one_letter_code
_entity_poly.pdbx_strand_id
1 'polypeptide(L)'
;MKKMLLFLTALAAWHGVAAQDVILLRNADEIKTRVTEITETDVLCKMWDDPAKMLRIARAEVFSITYANGERELFAEEKSAAADYPWPAVTRSYRPGDLFDEDGVRGVVISTTDEGRHGLILSLGQARLAWAETTRLDNLRLGLSDRTDGWNNRRRVTEWIAGTELTWADFPAFEWCESQGEGWYMPAADELHDFWRLLDVDMSGKISFGDWNRARKRNKDLMESYGGDPGGMYSLLIWSSTEVSESASAICGNRDFYSPDKTEAGYPKAGQTCVRAVHKF
;
A
#
# COMPACT_ATOMS: atom_id res chain seq x y z
N MET A 1 20.43 -40.36 -54.53
CA MET A 1 19.49 -41.10 -53.67
C MET A 1 18.95 -40.12 -52.63
N LYS A 2 17.66 -39.72 -52.71
CA LYS A 2 16.58 -40.07 -51.74
C LYS A 2 16.96 -39.72 -50.28
N LYS A 3 16.26 -38.90 -49.47
CA LYS A 3 14.92 -38.28 -49.37
C LYS A 3 15.07 -37.05 -48.42
N MET A 4 14.46 -35.88 -48.66
CA MET A 4 13.10 -35.45 -48.26
C MET A 4 12.73 -35.71 -46.79
N LEU A 5 12.58 -34.64 -45.98
CA LEU A 5 11.32 -34.14 -45.40
C LEU A 5 11.61 -33.12 -44.27
N LEU A 6 11.04 -31.90 -44.31
CA LEU A 6 10.68 -31.17 -43.09
C LEU A 6 9.65 -30.06 -43.37
N PHE A 7 8.48 -30.30 -42.78
CA PHE A 7 7.31 -29.48 -42.45
C PHE A 7 7.25 -28.00 -42.86
N LEU A 8 6.23 -27.67 -43.67
CA LEU A 8 5.51 -26.40 -43.59
C LEU A 8 4.68 -26.38 -42.30
N THR A 9 4.89 -25.39 -41.44
CA THR A 9 3.86 -24.91 -40.50
C THR A 9 3.80 -23.39 -40.61
N ALA A 10 2.57 -22.89 -40.69
CA ALA A 10 2.24 -21.53 -41.06
C ALA A 10 2.73 -20.50 -40.04
N LEU A 11 3.45 -19.46 -40.52
CA LEU A 11 3.61 -18.22 -39.77
C LEU A 11 2.23 -17.55 -39.68
N ALA A 12 1.60 -17.64 -38.52
CA ALA A 12 0.61 -16.65 -38.13
C ALA A 12 1.36 -15.32 -37.95
N ALA A 13 1.10 -14.36 -38.84
CA ALA A 13 1.56 -12.99 -38.68
C ALA A 13 0.83 -12.37 -37.49
N TRP A 14 1.43 -12.50 -36.29
CA TRP A 14 1.08 -11.66 -35.17
C TRP A 14 1.44 -10.22 -35.54
N HIS A 15 0.42 -9.39 -35.72
CA HIS A 15 0.60 -7.96 -35.79
C HIS A 15 1.04 -7.50 -34.39
N GLY A 16 2.33 -7.23 -34.22
CA GLY A 16 2.83 -6.52 -33.06
C GLY A 16 2.22 -5.12 -33.07
N VAL A 17 1.27 -4.87 -32.17
CA VAL A 17 0.93 -3.50 -31.78
C VAL A 17 2.18 -2.98 -31.08
N ALA A 18 2.86 -2.04 -31.72
CA ALA A 18 4.08 -1.46 -31.18
C ALA A 18 3.71 -0.65 -29.93
N ALA A 19 3.88 -1.25 -28.75
CA ALA A 19 3.66 -0.55 -27.51
C ALA A 19 4.81 0.46 -27.28
N GLN A 20 4.45 1.66 -26.83
CA GLN A 20 5.34 2.80 -26.60
C GLN A 20 5.40 3.10 -25.11
N ASP A 21 6.46 3.77 -24.64
CA ASP A 21 6.52 4.23 -23.26
C ASP A 21 5.74 5.55 -23.12
N VAL A 22 5.19 5.80 -21.95
CA VAL A 22 4.50 7.05 -21.60
C VAL A 22 5.10 7.57 -20.30
N ILE A 23 5.72 8.75 -20.37
CA ILE A 23 6.19 9.48 -19.19
C ILE A 23 5.06 10.42 -18.77
N LEU A 24 4.59 10.28 -17.53
CA LEU A 24 3.72 11.25 -16.89
C LEU A 24 4.60 12.22 -16.10
N LEU A 25 4.52 13.49 -16.42
CA LEU A 25 5.19 14.56 -15.68
C LEU A 25 4.34 14.99 -14.48
N ARG A 26 4.98 15.62 -13.49
CA ARG A 26 4.31 16.12 -12.28
C ARG A 26 3.26 17.21 -12.54
N ASN A 27 3.34 17.89 -13.68
CA ASN A 27 2.35 18.86 -14.13
C ASN A 27 1.18 18.20 -14.90
N ALA A 28 1.07 16.86 -14.84
CA ALA A 28 0.10 16.03 -15.55
C ALA A 28 0.27 15.97 -17.09
N ASP A 29 1.37 16.50 -17.64
CA ASP A 29 1.66 16.31 -19.07
C ASP A 29 2.13 14.88 -19.35
N GLU A 30 1.61 14.28 -20.42
CA GLU A 30 2.03 12.98 -20.91
C GLU A 30 2.96 13.12 -22.11
N ILE A 31 4.12 12.47 -22.04
CA ILE A 31 5.10 12.41 -23.12
C ILE A 31 5.19 10.97 -23.63
N LYS A 32 4.73 10.78 -24.87
CA LYS A 32 4.86 9.51 -25.60
C LYS A 32 6.27 9.37 -26.15
N THR A 33 6.98 8.36 -25.70
CA THR A 33 8.42 8.27 -25.93
C THR A 33 8.89 6.83 -25.87
N ARG A 34 10.20 6.63 -26.02
CA ARG A 34 10.90 5.41 -25.70
C ARG A 34 12.06 5.74 -24.78
N VAL A 35 11.96 5.35 -23.52
CA VAL A 35 12.98 5.56 -22.50
C VAL A 35 14.21 4.76 -22.88
N THR A 36 15.36 5.42 -22.90
CA THR A 36 16.64 4.81 -23.25
C THR A 36 17.54 4.63 -22.03
N GLU A 37 17.50 5.58 -21.10
CA GLU A 37 18.34 5.56 -19.90
C GLU A 37 17.70 6.40 -18.80
N ILE A 38 17.83 5.92 -17.56
CA ILE A 38 17.42 6.63 -16.35
C ILE A 38 18.68 6.77 -15.49
N THR A 39 19.03 8.01 -15.19
CA THR A 39 20.16 8.35 -14.31
C THR A 39 19.63 8.88 -12.98
N GLU A 40 20.52 9.24 -12.05
CA GLU A 40 20.10 9.85 -10.78
C GLU A 40 19.35 11.18 -10.96
N THR A 41 19.65 11.93 -12.03
CA THR A 41 19.18 13.31 -12.23
C THR A 41 18.30 13.50 -13.45
N ASP A 42 18.45 12.67 -14.49
CA ASP A 42 17.81 12.83 -15.79
C ASP A 42 17.23 11.50 -16.29
N VAL A 43 16.12 11.59 -17.02
CA VAL A 43 15.56 10.53 -17.86
C VAL A 43 15.82 10.90 -19.33
N LEU A 44 16.54 10.04 -20.04
CA LEU A 44 16.84 10.17 -21.46
C LEU A 44 15.86 9.31 -22.26
N CYS A 45 15.23 9.91 -23.26
CA CYS A 45 14.24 9.21 -24.06
C CYS A 45 14.23 9.68 -25.53
N LYS A 46 13.71 8.83 -26.41
CA LYS A 46 13.53 9.09 -27.85
C LYS A 46 12.06 9.36 -28.13
N MET A 47 11.76 10.50 -28.75
CA MET A 47 10.39 10.79 -29.16
C MET A 47 9.85 9.66 -30.03
N TRP A 48 8.60 9.29 -29.79
CA TRP A 48 7.96 8.19 -30.51
C TRP A 48 7.80 8.52 -32.00
N ASP A 49 7.32 9.72 -32.26
CA ASP A 49 6.98 10.30 -33.57
C ASP A 49 8.21 10.83 -34.33
N ASP A 50 9.33 11.03 -33.64
CA ASP A 50 10.63 11.35 -34.25
C ASP A 50 11.78 10.70 -33.48
N PRO A 51 12.15 9.44 -33.81
CA PRO A 51 13.20 8.71 -33.10
C PRO A 51 14.60 9.32 -33.19
N ALA A 52 14.83 10.27 -34.11
CA ALA A 52 16.08 11.03 -34.19
C ALA A 52 16.13 12.16 -33.14
N LYS A 53 14.97 12.57 -32.63
CA LYS A 53 14.85 13.58 -31.58
C LYS A 53 14.95 12.93 -30.20
N MET A 54 16.06 13.22 -29.54
CA MET A 54 16.30 12.87 -28.13
C MET A 54 15.70 13.96 -27.22
N LEU A 55 15.12 13.53 -26.11
CA LEU A 55 14.71 14.38 -25.00
C LEU A 55 15.49 13.99 -23.75
N ARG A 56 15.80 15.02 -22.95
CA ARG A 56 16.33 14.89 -21.60
C ARG A 56 15.37 15.59 -20.67
N ILE A 57 14.74 14.82 -19.79
CA ILE A 57 13.75 15.29 -18.82
C ILE A 57 14.39 15.17 -17.45
N ALA A 58 14.32 16.22 -16.63
CA ALA A 58 14.80 16.13 -15.26
C ALA A 58 14.01 15.05 -14.51
N ARG A 59 14.68 14.12 -13.84
CA ARG A 59 14.04 13.03 -13.08
C ARG A 59 13.08 13.57 -12.02
N ALA A 60 13.38 14.74 -11.45
CA ALA A 60 12.51 15.42 -10.50
C ALA A 60 11.16 15.87 -11.10
N GLU A 61 11.09 16.11 -12.42
CA GLU A 61 9.85 16.49 -13.12
C GLU A 61 9.02 15.26 -13.52
N VAL A 62 9.64 14.08 -13.55
CA VAL A 62 8.96 12.82 -13.88
C VAL A 62 8.16 12.37 -12.66
N PHE A 63 6.87 12.14 -12.87
CA PHE A 63 6.02 11.50 -11.87
C PHE A 63 6.07 9.97 -12.02
N SER A 64 5.93 9.47 -13.24
CA SER A 64 6.01 8.04 -13.52
C SER A 64 6.39 7.74 -14.97
N ILE A 65 6.91 6.54 -15.21
CA ILE A 65 7.15 5.99 -16.54
C ILE A 65 6.33 4.71 -16.67
N THR A 66 5.42 4.66 -17.65
CA THR A 66 4.73 3.44 -18.07
C THR A 66 5.43 2.91 -19.31
N TYR A 67 6.12 1.78 -19.21
CA TYR A 67 6.86 1.17 -20.30
C TYR A 67 5.93 0.47 -21.30
N ALA A 68 6.45 0.20 -22.50
CA ALA A 68 5.77 -0.51 -23.58
C ALA A 68 5.25 -1.89 -23.17
N ASN A 69 5.89 -2.58 -22.22
CA ASN A 69 5.42 -3.86 -21.70
C ASN A 69 4.27 -3.72 -20.69
N GLY A 70 3.85 -2.50 -20.36
CA GLY A 70 2.83 -2.18 -19.37
C GLY A 70 3.36 -2.02 -17.95
N GLU A 71 4.64 -2.28 -17.69
CA GLU A 71 5.24 -2.02 -16.37
C GLU A 71 5.27 -0.53 -16.09
N ARG A 72 4.97 -0.13 -14.85
CA ARG A 72 5.00 1.27 -14.43
C ARG A 72 5.98 1.48 -13.28
N GLU A 73 6.85 2.47 -13.43
CA GLU A 73 7.82 2.91 -12.43
C GLU A 73 7.48 4.33 -11.95
N LEU A 74 7.56 4.57 -10.64
CA LEU A 74 7.21 5.85 -10.03
C LEU A 74 8.46 6.57 -9.54
N PHE A 75 8.52 7.87 -9.82
CA PHE A 75 9.66 8.73 -9.58
C PHE A 75 9.32 9.77 -8.51
N ALA A 76 9.12 9.32 -7.27
CA ALA A 76 8.96 10.20 -6.12
C ALA A 76 10.31 10.80 -5.69
N GLU A 77 10.35 12.06 -5.25
CA GLU A 77 11.50 12.56 -4.48
C GLU A 77 11.61 11.73 -3.19
N GLU A 78 12.79 11.22 -2.86
CA GLU A 78 13.06 10.66 -1.53
C GLU A 78 13.17 11.78 -0.49
N LYS A 79 12.10 12.54 -0.31
CA LYS A 79 11.91 13.28 0.94
C LYS A 79 11.57 12.23 1.99
N SER A 80 12.45 12.09 3.00
CA SER A 80 12.24 11.14 4.10
C SER A 80 10.88 11.38 4.74
N ALA A 81 9.96 10.42 4.58
CA ALA A 81 8.60 10.51 5.12
C ALA A 81 8.59 10.67 6.65
N ALA A 82 9.67 10.28 7.33
CA ALA A 82 9.84 10.41 8.77
C ALA A 82 10.04 11.85 9.24
N ALA A 83 10.58 12.75 8.39
CA ALA A 83 10.87 14.13 8.78
C ALA A 83 9.61 15.02 8.85
N ASP A 84 8.56 14.66 8.11
CA ASP A 84 7.30 15.42 8.02
C ASP A 84 6.16 14.76 8.83
N TYR A 85 6.44 13.75 9.65
CA TYR A 85 5.40 13.07 10.44
C TYR A 85 4.97 13.93 11.65
N PRO A 86 3.66 14.12 11.90
CA PRO A 86 3.14 14.90 13.02
C PRO A 86 3.21 14.10 14.33
N TRP A 87 4.41 14.02 14.92
CA TRP A 87 4.62 13.30 16.17
C TRP A 87 3.86 13.96 17.34
N PRO A 88 3.02 13.21 18.06
CA PRO A 88 2.32 13.74 19.23
C PRO A 88 3.30 13.86 20.41
N ALA A 89 2.97 14.72 21.37
CA ALA A 89 3.69 14.72 22.64
C ALA A 89 3.42 13.42 23.41
N VAL A 90 4.46 12.85 24.02
CA VAL A 90 4.36 11.64 24.86
C VAL A 90 4.84 11.96 26.27
N THR A 91 3.95 11.88 27.26
CA THR A 91 4.21 12.29 28.65
C THR A 91 4.53 11.12 29.58
N ARG A 92 4.24 9.88 29.17
CA ARG A 92 4.51 8.65 29.93
C ARG A 92 4.89 7.49 29.03
N SER A 93 5.42 6.42 29.62
CA SER A 93 5.66 5.16 28.92
C SER A 93 4.38 4.35 28.78
N TYR A 94 4.22 3.75 27.62
CA TYR A 94 3.12 2.86 27.26
C TYR A 94 3.56 1.41 27.10
N ARG A 95 2.60 0.49 27.11
CA ARG A 95 2.77 -0.94 26.78
C ARG A 95 1.69 -1.37 25.79
N PRO A 96 1.94 -2.42 24.99
CA PRO A 96 0.90 -3.00 24.14
C PRO A 96 -0.37 -3.35 24.94
N GLY A 97 -1.52 -2.90 24.45
CA GLY A 97 -2.84 -3.01 25.09
C GLY A 97 -3.27 -1.79 25.90
N ASP A 98 -2.36 -0.86 26.20
CA ASP A 98 -2.71 0.41 26.85
C ASP A 98 -3.52 1.31 25.90
N LEU A 99 -4.34 2.19 26.48
CA LEU A 99 -4.92 3.32 25.77
C LEU A 99 -3.92 4.47 25.74
N PHE A 100 -3.47 4.83 24.54
CA PHE A 100 -2.85 6.11 24.25
C PHE A 100 -3.96 7.17 24.17
N ASP A 101 -3.79 8.29 24.87
CA ASP A 101 -4.77 9.38 24.95
C ASP A 101 -4.01 10.67 25.30
N GLU A 102 -3.29 11.21 24.32
CA GLU A 102 -2.46 12.41 24.46
C GLU A 102 -2.60 13.31 23.22
N ASP A 103 -2.58 14.62 23.43
CA ASP A 103 -2.61 15.63 22.36
C ASP A 103 -3.75 15.46 21.33
N GLY A 104 -4.92 15.00 21.78
CA GLY A 104 -6.07 14.73 20.91
C GLY A 104 -5.96 13.45 20.07
N VAL A 105 -4.85 12.73 20.17
CA VAL A 105 -4.64 11.42 19.51
C VAL A 105 -4.99 10.31 20.50
N ARG A 106 -5.90 9.42 20.08
CA ARG A 106 -6.44 8.37 20.96
C ARG A 106 -6.56 7.02 20.26
N GLY A 107 -5.95 5.99 20.83
CA GLY A 107 -5.93 4.65 20.23
C GLY A 107 -5.31 3.58 21.12
N VAL A 108 -5.44 2.32 20.71
CA VAL A 108 -4.85 1.19 21.44
C VAL A 108 -3.40 1.01 21.03
N VAL A 109 -2.48 1.03 21.98
CA VAL A 109 -1.06 0.76 21.72
C VAL A 109 -0.91 -0.69 21.27
N ILE A 110 -0.35 -0.92 20.07
CA ILE A 110 -0.12 -2.26 19.53
C ILE A 110 1.34 -2.65 19.58
N SER A 111 2.25 -1.68 19.49
CA SER A 111 3.70 -1.89 19.60
C SER A 111 4.35 -0.73 20.34
N THR A 112 5.51 -0.99 20.91
CA THR A 112 6.30 0.02 21.62
C THR A 112 7.78 -0.16 21.35
N THR A 113 8.48 0.94 21.15
CA THR A 113 9.94 1.07 21.14
C THR A 113 10.36 2.09 22.19
N ASP A 114 11.67 2.31 22.34
CA ASP A 114 12.22 3.34 23.24
C ASP A 114 11.58 3.33 24.65
N GLU A 115 11.57 2.15 25.28
CA GLU A 115 11.00 1.95 26.64
C GLU A 115 9.53 2.41 26.79
N GLY A 116 8.75 2.32 25.71
CA GLY A 116 7.35 2.72 25.69
C GLY A 116 7.12 4.20 25.39
N ARG A 117 8.15 4.93 24.97
CA ARG A 117 8.05 6.35 24.59
C ARG A 117 7.79 6.55 23.10
N HIS A 118 7.94 5.51 22.32
CA HIS A 118 7.55 5.48 20.92
C HIS A 118 6.78 4.20 20.58
N GLY A 119 6.04 4.18 19.48
CA GLY A 119 5.34 2.98 19.04
C GLY A 119 4.25 3.24 18.00
N LEU A 120 3.37 2.25 17.84
CA LEU A 120 2.17 2.34 17.02
C LEU A 120 0.93 2.20 17.89
N ILE A 121 -0.07 3.03 17.61
CA ILE A 121 -1.43 2.86 18.11
C ILE A 121 -2.37 2.50 16.96
N LEU A 122 -3.43 1.76 17.27
CA LEU A 122 -4.49 1.35 16.37
C LEU A 122 -5.78 2.14 16.66
N SER A 123 -6.51 2.46 15.61
CA SER A 123 -7.76 3.21 15.67
C SER A 123 -8.82 2.47 16.50
N LEU A 124 -9.52 3.23 17.36
CA LEU A 124 -10.69 2.73 18.10
C LEU A 124 -11.88 2.42 17.17
N GLY A 125 -11.98 3.14 16.06
CA GLY A 125 -12.95 2.89 14.99
C GLY A 125 -12.44 1.90 13.93
N GLN A 126 -13.35 1.44 13.08
CA GLN A 126 -13.09 0.66 11.86
C GLN A 126 -14.10 1.01 10.78
N ALA A 127 -13.78 0.60 9.56
CA ALA A 127 -14.72 0.60 8.45
C ALA A 127 -14.64 -0.70 7.65
N ARG A 128 -15.57 -0.88 6.71
CA ARG A 128 -15.51 -1.93 5.69
C ARG A 128 -15.57 -1.26 4.32
N LEU A 129 -14.42 -1.12 3.67
CA LEU A 129 -14.27 -0.33 2.45
C LEU A 129 -13.38 -1.04 1.42
N ALA A 130 -13.48 -0.60 0.17
CA ALA A 130 -12.55 -0.98 -0.88
C ALA A 130 -11.19 -0.33 -0.64
N TRP A 131 -10.12 -1.01 -1.04
CA TRP A 131 -8.76 -0.45 -0.99
C TRP A 131 -8.63 0.70 -1.98
N ALA A 132 -9.13 0.50 -3.20
CA ALA A 132 -9.28 1.52 -4.22
C ALA A 132 -10.40 1.18 -5.22
N GLU A 133 -11.00 2.20 -5.82
CA GLU A 133 -12.04 2.05 -6.85
C GLU A 133 -11.42 1.65 -8.19
N THR A 134 -11.80 0.49 -8.73
CA THR A 134 -11.07 -0.10 -9.85
C THR A 134 -11.40 0.53 -11.21
N THR A 135 -12.56 1.15 -11.39
CA THR A 135 -12.96 1.63 -12.74
C THR A 135 -12.06 2.73 -13.29
N ARG A 136 -11.42 3.53 -12.43
CA ARG A 136 -10.42 4.56 -12.81
C ARG A 136 -8.97 4.11 -12.60
N LEU A 137 -8.76 3.03 -11.83
CA LEU A 137 -7.46 2.53 -11.41
C LEU A 137 -7.15 1.12 -11.96
N ASP A 138 -7.93 0.65 -12.93
CA ASP A 138 -7.81 -0.69 -13.50
C ASP A 138 -6.41 -0.89 -14.07
N ASN A 139 -5.73 -1.95 -13.60
CA ASN A 139 -4.36 -2.29 -13.95
C ASN A 139 -3.33 -1.19 -13.63
N LEU A 140 -3.63 -0.32 -12.67
CA LEU A 140 -2.68 0.68 -12.20
C LEU A 140 -1.88 0.20 -10.98
N ARG A 141 -0.56 0.11 -11.16
CA ARG A 141 0.38 -0.08 -10.06
C ARG A 141 0.81 1.27 -9.49
N LEU A 142 0.52 1.48 -8.21
CA LEU A 142 0.75 2.72 -7.46
C LEU A 142 2.09 2.73 -6.72
N GLY A 143 2.85 1.62 -6.76
CA GLY A 143 4.18 1.49 -6.15
C GLY A 143 4.17 1.66 -4.63
N LEU A 144 3.06 1.32 -3.99
CA LEU A 144 2.91 1.37 -2.53
C LEU A 144 3.50 0.11 -1.90
N SER A 145 4.78 -0.17 -2.14
CA SER A 145 5.40 -1.45 -1.81
C SER A 145 6.08 -1.48 -0.44
N ASP A 146 6.06 -0.38 0.33
CA ASP A 146 6.67 -0.36 1.65
C ASP A 146 5.90 -1.28 2.59
N ARG A 147 6.57 -2.29 3.12
CA ARG A 147 5.94 -3.27 4.02
C ARG A 147 5.99 -2.84 5.48
N THR A 148 6.87 -1.91 5.82
CA THR A 148 7.19 -1.53 7.20
C THR A 148 6.81 -0.10 7.54
N ASP A 149 6.52 0.74 6.55
CA ASP A 149 6.13 2.13 6.76
C ASP A 149 4.91 2.52 5.92
N GLY A 150 3.71 2.37 6.49
CA GLY A 150 2.46 2.78 5.85
C GLY A 150 2.38 4.28 5.61
N TRP A 151 3.12 5.08 6.39
CA TRP A 151 3.17 6.54 6.18
C TRP A 151 3.87 6.90 4.87
N ASN A 152 4.93 6.16 4.53
CA ASN A 152 5.61 6.30 3.23
C ASN A 152 4.68 5.91 2.06
N ASN A 153 3.84 4.89 2.24
CA ASN A 153 2.81 4.54 1.25
C ASN A 153 1.74 5.64 1.13
N ARG A 154 1.26 6.17 2.26
CA ARG A 154 0.31 7.29 2.30
C ARG A 154 0.86 8.54 1.59
N ARG A 155 2.15 8.84 1.77
CA ARG A 155 2.83 9.93 1.04
C ARG A 155 2.74 9.72 -0.47
N ARG A 156 3.03 8.51 -0.96
CA ARG A 156 2.92 8.19 -2.39
C ARG A 156 1.49 8.35 -2.92
N VAL A 157 0.46 7.92 -2.18
CA VAL A 157 -0.94 8.17 -2.56
C VAL A 157 -1.24 9.66 -2.69
N THR A 158 -0.73 10.48 -1.76
CA THR A 158 -0.87 11.93 -1.82
C THR A 158 -0.19 12.52 -3.06
N GLU A 159 0.99 12.02 -3.43
CA GLU A 159 1.69 12.43 -4.65
C GLU A 159 0.90 12.06 -5.92
N TRP A 160 0.27 10.88 -5.95
CA TRP A 160 -0.64 10.48 -7.02
C TRP A 160 -1.83 11.43 -7.15
N ILE A 161 -2.48 11.78 -6.04
CA ILE A 161 -3.60 12.71 -6.04
C ILE A 161 -3.15 14.11 -6.49
N ALA A 162 -1.96 14.56 -6.07
CA ALA A 162 -1.45 15.88 -6.44
C ALA A 162 -0.99 15.97 -7.91
N GLY A 163 -0.50 14.88 -8.49
CA GLY A 163 0.07 14.84 -9.84
C GLY A 163 -0.87 14.34 -10.94
N THR A 164 -2.11 13.97 -10.61
CA THR A 164 -3.07 13.37 -11.56
C THR A 164 -4.51 13.86 -11.31
N GLU A 165 -5.49 13.34 -12.06
CA GLU A 165 -6.92 13.59 -11.81
C GLU A 165 -7.53 12.71 -10.70
N LEU A 166 -6.71 11.92 -10.00
CA LEU A 166 -7.16 11.08 -8.89
C LEU A 166 -7.47 11.93 -7.65
N THR A 167 -8.36 11.42 -6.82
CA THR A 167 -8.83 12.04 -5.59
C THR A 167 -8.85 11.02 -4.45
N TRP A 168 -9.03 11.49 -3.22
CA TRP A 168 -9.20 10.58 -2.07
C TRP A 168 -10.41 9.65 -2.21
N ALA A 169 -11.46 10.07 -2.92
CA ALA A 169 -12.63 9.24 -3.19
C ALA A 169 -12.31 7.99 -4.04
N ASP A 170 -11.20 8.02 -4.80
CA ASP A 170 -10.71 6.85 -5.55
C ASP A 170 -10.00 5.83 -4.63
N PHE A 171 -9.72 6.21 -3.37
CA PHE A 171 -9.02 5.42 -2.36
C PHE A 171 -9.81 5.32 -1.04
N PRO A 172 -11.00 4.71 -1.01
CA PRO A 172 -11.92 4.82 0.14
C PRO A 172 -11.32 4.36 1.48
N ALA A 173 -10.53 3.28 1.49
CA ALA A 173 -9.84 2.83 2.70
C ALA A 173 -8.81 3.85 3.22
N PHE A 174 -8.05 4.47 2.31
CA PHE A 174 -7.08 5.51 2.69
C PHE A 174 -7.78 6.78 3.16
N GLU A 175 -8.82 7.22 2.45
CA GLU A 175 -9.63 8.39 2.83
C GLU A 175 -10.22 8.23 4.24
N TRP A 176 -10.72 7.04 4.57
CA TRP A 176 -11.23 6.78 5.92
C TRP A 176 -10.13 6.90 6.98
N CYS A 177 -8.91 6.41 6.70
CA CYS A 177 -7.78 6.58 7.61
C CYS A 177 -7.41 8.06 7.80
N GLU A 178 -7.35 8.86 6.73
CA GLU A 178 -7.11 10.30 6.80
C GLU A 178 -8.17 11.03 7.62
N SER A 179 -9.44 10.58 7.52
CA SER A 179 -10.55 11.18 8.26
C SER A 179 -10.48 10.98 9.78
N GLN A 180 -9.61 10.09 10.27
CA GLN A 180 -9.39 9.90 11.71
C GLN A 180 -8.62 11.07 12.35
N GLY A 181 -7.95 11.90 11.54
CA GLY A 181 -7.19 13.07 11.99
C GLY A 181 -5.77 13.09 11.42
N GLU A 182 -5.06 14.19 11.66
CA GLU A 182 -3.67 14.35 11.27
C GLU A 182 -2.80 13.20 11.83
N GLY A 183 -1.90 12.67 11.00
CA GLY A 183 -1.00 11.57 11.35
C GLY A 183 -1.62 10.18 11.30
N TRP A 184 -2.94 10.02 11.16
CA TRP A 184 -3.52 8.69 10.95
C TRP A 184 -3.32 8.20 9.53
N TYR A 185 -2.91 6.95 9.37
CA TYR A 185 -2.68 6.35 8.06
C TYR A 185 -3.07 4.87 8.04
N MET A 186 -3.18 4.34 6.83
CA MET A 186 -3.41 2.92 6.60
C MET A 186 -2.11 2.14 6.84
N PRO A 187 -2.09 1.13 7.72
CA PRO A 187 -0.86 0.44 8.09
C PRO A 187 -0.26 -0.35 6.92
N ALA A 188 1.06 -0.42 6.84
CA ALA A 188 1.75 -1.36 6.00
C ALA A 188 1.62 -2.80 6.55
N ALA A 189 1.93 -3.78 5.70
CA ALA A 189 1.62 -5.18 5.98
C ALA A 189 2.29 -5.68 7.27
N ASP A 190 3.53 -5.27 7.49
CA ASP A 190 4.32 -5.74 8.63
C ASP A 190 4.04 -4.93 9.92
N GLU A 191 3.47 -3.72 9.81
CA GLU A 191 3.00 -2.93 10.96
C GLU A 191 1.82 -3.60 11.68
N LEU A 192 1.03 -4.42 10.97
CA LEU A 192 -0.09 -5.16 11.55
C LEU A 192 0.35 -6.39 12.35
N HIS A 193 1.60 -6.84 12.25
CA HIS A 193 2.06 -8.03 12.98
C HIS A 193 1.96 -7.88 14.50
N ASP A 194 2.27 -6.69 15.05
CA ASP A 194 2.20 -6.49 16.51
C ASP A 194 0.77 -6.45 17.04
N PHE A 195 -0.18 -5.97 16.24
CA PHE A 195 -1.61 -6.10 16.56
C PHE A 195 -2.01 -7.58 16.69
N TRP A 196 -1.52 -8.44 15.80
CA TRP A 196 -1.77 -9.88 15.89
C TRP A 196 -1.13 -10.53 17.11
N ARG A 197 0.11 -10.18 17.45
CA ARG A 197 0.77 -10.61 18.69
C ARG A 197 -0.02 -10.21 19.94
N LEU A 198 -0.61 -9.02 19.93
CA LEU A 198 -1.45 -8.53 21.03
C LEU A 198 -2.71 -9.39 21.23
N LEU A 199 -3.26 -9.95 20.14
CA LEU A 199 -4.46 -10.78 20.18
C LEU A 199 -4.18 -12.28 20.39
N ASP A 200 -3.05 -12.77 19.88
CA ASP A 200 -2.64 -14.17 19.95
C ASP A 200 -1.57 -14.41 21.02
N VAL A 201 -2.02 -14.59 22.27
CA VAL A 201 -1.14 -14.71 23.43
C VAL A 201 -0.42 -16.04 23.58
N ASP A 202 -0.90 -17.11 22.93
CA ASP A 202 -0.24 -18.42 23.03
C ASP A 202 0.78 -18.65 21.91
N MET A 203 0.78 -17.79 20.87
CA MET A 203 1.75 -17.78 19.77
C MET A 203 1.98 -19.18 19.17
N SER A 204 0.96 -20.05 19.23
CA SER A 204 1.13 -21.49 19.03
C SER A 204 1.43 -21.87 17.58
N GLY A 205 1.40 -20.91 16.66
CA GLY A 205 1.61 -21.14 15.22
C GLY A 205 0.48 -21.95 14.58
N LYS A 206 -0.59 -22.23 15.33
CA LYS A 206 -1.75 -23.01 14.90
C LYS A 206 -2.96 -22.11 14.97
N ILE A 207 -3.78 -22.17 13.93
CA ILE A 207 -4.99 -21.36 13.83
C ILE A 207 -6.18 -22.31 13.98
N SER A 208 -6.51 -22.66 15.22
CA SER A 208 -7.78 -23.31 15.47
C SER A 208 -8.93 -22.29 15.39
N PHE A 209 -10.13 -22.76 15.08
CA PHE A 209 -11.34 -21.93 15.17
C PHE A 209 -11.55 -21.37 16.59
N GLY A 210 -11.07 -22.09 17.62
CA GLY A 210 -11.08 -21.62 19.00
C GLY A 210 -10.18 -20.40 19.20
N ASP A 211 -8.98 -20.40 18.64
CA ASP A 211 -8.00 -19.31 18.78
C ASP A 211 -8.52 -18.06 18.09
N TRP A 212 -9.12 -18.23 16.91
CA TRP A 212 -9.80 -17.15 16.18
C TRP A 212 -10.91 -16.49 17.00
N ASN A 213 -11.77 -17.29 17.66
CA ASN A 213 -12.83 -16.75 18.50
C ASN A 213 -12.28 -16.03 19.74
N ARG A 214 -11.18 -16.52 20.32
CA ARG A 214 -10.51 -15.83 21.44
C ARG A 214 -9.95 -14.48 21.01
N ALA A 215 -9.23 -14.42 19.89
CA ALA A 215 -8.70 -13.17 19.33
C ALA A 215 -9.82 -12.16 19.03
N ARG A 216 -10.91 -12.61 18.40
CA ARG A 216 -12.09 -11.76 18.12
C ARG A 216 -12.73 -11.21 19.40
N LYS A 217 -12.90 -12.06 20.43
CA LYS A 217 -13.45 -11.64 21.72
C LYS A 217 -12.53 -10.63 22.40
N ARG A 218 -11.23 -10.91 22.44
CA ARG A 218 -10.22 -10.02 23.05
C ARG A 218 -10.19 -8.65 22.36
N ASN A 219 -10.22 -8.61 21.03
CA ASN A 219 -10.31 -7.35 20.29
C ASN A 219 -11.59 -6.59 20.66
N LYS A 220 -12.74 -7.26 20.68
CA LYS A 220 -14.02 -6.65 21.08
C LYS A 220 -13.95 -6.07 22.49
N ASP A 221 -13.51 -6.87 23.47
CA ASP A 221 -13.43 -6.44 24.87
C ASP A 221 -12.48 -5.24 25.03
N LEU A 222 -11.35 -5.23 24.30
CA LEU A 222 -10.38 -4.13 24.33
C LEU A 222 -10.97 -2.83 23.76
N MET A 223 -11.61 -2.89 22.59
CA MET A 223 -12.28 -1.73 21.99
C MET A 223 -13.42 -1.21 22.88
N GLU A 224 -14.24 -2.11 23.44
CA GLU A 224 -15.31 -1.75 24.39
C GLU A 224 -14.77 -1.05 25.64
N SER A 225 -13.65 -1.53 26.19
CA SER A 225 -13.07 -0.98 27.41
C SER A 225 -12.63 0.48 27.27
N TYR A 226 -12.32 0.91 26.05
CA TYR A 226 -11.90 2.28 25.75
C TYR A 226 -12.96 3.11 25.00
N GLY A 227 -14.20 2.61 24.89
CA GLY A 227 -15.30 3.30 24.23
C GLY A 227 -15.14 3.42 22.71
N GLY A 228 -14.38 2.51 22.10
CA GLY A 228 -14.27 2.36 20.65
C GLY A 228 -15.42 1.59 20.03
N ASP A 229 -15.36 1.36 18.72
CA ASP A 229 -16.37 0.54 18.03
C ASP A 229 -16.25 -0.93 18.49
N PRO A 230 -17.27 -1.46 19.21
CA PRO A 230 -17.28 -2.85 19.65
C PRO A 230 -17.53 -3.81 18.48
N GLY A 231 -17.92 -3.27 17.32
CA GLY A 231 -18.27 -3.98 16.09
C GLY A 231 -17.33 -5.16 15.92
N GLY A 232 -17.85 -6.35 16.22
CA GLY A 232 -17.02 -7.54 16.23
C GLY A 232 -16.37 -7.64 14.86
N MET A 233 -15.04 -7.65 14.80
CA MET A 233 -14.31 -7.48 13.55
C MET A 233 -14.90 -8.39 12.46
N TYR A 234 -15.56 -7.78 11.45
CA TYR A 234 -16.40 -8.51 10.47
C TYR A 234 -15.62 -9.61 9.76
N SER A 235 -14.31 -9.38 9.63
CA SER A 235 -13.28 -10.34 9.31
C SER A 235 -11.98 -9.89 9.97
N LEU A 236 -11.29 -10.80 10.63
CA LEU A 236 -9.89 -10.71 11.09
C LEU A 236 -8.92 -10.66 9.87
N LEU A 237 -9.29 -9.91 8.83
CA LEU A 237 -8.60 -9.66 7.57
C LEU A 237 -8.58 -8.15 7.40
N ILE A 238 -7.48 -7.53 7.79
CA ILE A 238 -7.35 -6.07 7.78
C ILE A 238 -6.60 -5.68 6.52
N TRP A 239 -7.10 -4.65 5.84
CA TRP A 239 -6.38 -4.09 4.72
C TRP A 239 -5.02 -3.52 5.14
N SER A 240 -4.01 -3.75 4.30
CA SER A 240 -2.71 -3.09 4.38
C SER A 240 -2.56 -2.09 3.23
N SER A 241 -1.80 -1.01 3.46
CA SER A 241 -1.40 -0.07 2.40
C SER A 241 -0.41 -0.69 1.39
N THR A 242 0.17 -1.86 1.70
CA THR A 242 1.19 -2.51 0.88
C THR A 242 0.57 -3.15 -0.35
N GLU A 243 0.73 -2.51 -1.50
CA GLU A 243 0.30 -2.99 -2.80
C GLU A 243 1.10 -4.24 -3.22
N VAL A 244 0.40 -5.26 -3.73
CA VAL A 244 0.99 -6.52 -4.20
C VAL A 244 1.15 -6.50 -5.73
N SER A 245 0.10 -6.07 -6.44
CA SER A 245 0.07 -5.96 -7.89
C SER A 245 -0.81 -4.80 -8.32
N GLU A 246 -0.93 -4.59 -9.63
CA GLU A 246 -1.83 -3.61 -10.21
C GLU A 246 -3.30 -3.83 -9.81
N SER A 247 -3.70 -5.06 -9.49
CA SER A 247 -5.09 -5.42 -9.17
C SER A 247 -5.30 -5.83 -7.70
N ALA A 248 -4.23 -6.05 -6.94
CA ALA A 248 -4.31 -6.59 -5.59
C ALA A 248 -3.43 -5.84 -4.57
N SER A 249 -3.90 -5.80 -3.33
CA SER A 249 -3.15 -5.28 -2.18
C SER A 249 -3.04 -6.34 -1.09
N ALA A 250 -2.07 -6.20 -0.21
CA ALA A 250 -1.90 -7.09 0.92
C ALA A 250 -3.05 -6.91 1.92
N ILE A 251 -3.42 -8.03 2.53
CA ILE A 251 -4.26 -8.05 3.73
C ILE A 251 -3.45 -8.75 4.82
N CYS A 252 -3.70 -8.39 6.06
CA CYS A 252 -3.14 -9.09 7.20
C CYS A 252 -4.27 -9.85 7.90
N GLY A 253 -4.26 -11.17 7.71
CA GLY A 253 -5.10 -12.13 8.39
C GLY A 253 -4.37 -13.00 9.40
N ASN A 254 -5.13 -13.79 10.15
CA ASN A 254 -4.58 -14.80 11.06
C ASN A 254 -3.62 -15.78 10.35
N ARG A 255 -3.95 -16.15 9.11
CA ARG A 255 -3.16 -17.07 8.28
C ARG A 255 -1.86 -16.44 7.79
N ASP A 256 -1.88 -15.13 7.61
CA ASP A 256 -0.78 -14.37 7.02
C ASP A 256 0.23 -14.01 8.11
N PHE A 257 -0.23 -13.77 9.34
CA PHE A 257 0.62 -13.59 10.52
C PHE A 257 1.61 -14.76 10.75
N TYR A 258 1.17 -16.00 10.57
CA TYR A 258 2.02 -17.20 10.75
C TYR A 258 2.63 -17.74 9.46
N SER A 259 2.34 -17.12 8.32
CA SER A 259 2.88 -17.52 7.02
C SER A 259 2.94 -16.30 6.09
N PRO A 260 3.79 -15.29 6.41
CA PRO A 260 3.83 -14.02 5.70
C PRO A 260 4.10 -14.17 4.20
N ASP A 261 4.80 -15.24 3.81
CA ASP A 261 5.17 -15.54 2.41
C ASP A 261 4.05 -16.25 1.61
N LYS A 262 2.92 -16.65 2.23
CA LYS A 262 1.85 -17.39 1.52
C LYS A 262 0.78 -16.51 0.88
N THR A 263 0.87 -15.19 1.06
CA THR A 263 -0.10 -14.19 0.56
C THR A 263 0.30 -13.50 -0.72
N GLU A 264 1.24 -14.07 -1.49
CA GLU A 264 1.75 -13.48 -2.74
C GLU A 264 0.67 -13.08 -3.77
N ALA A 265 -0.54 -13.65 -3.70
CA ALA A 265 -1.64 -13.28 -4.61
C ALA A 265 -2.37 -11.97 -4.24
N GLY A 266 -2.27 -11.49 -3.00
CA GLY A 266 -3.02 -10.32 -2.49
C GLY A 266 -4.55 -10.50 -2.50
N TYR A 267 -5.27 -9.45 -2.13
CA TYR A 267 -6.72 -9.35 -2.22
C TYR A 267 -7.11 -8.28 -3.25
N PRO A 268 -8.15 -8.48 -4.08
CA PRO A 268 -8.52 -7.51 -5.11
C PRO A 268 -8.81 -6.13 -4.53
N LYS A 269 -8.25 -5.07 -5.13
CA LYS A 269 -8.35 -3.69 -4.62
C LYS A 269 -9.80 -3.17 -4.48
N ALA A 270 -10.70 -3.57 -5.39
CA ALA A 270 -12.14 -3.28 -5.31
C ALA A 270 -12.88 -4.07 -4.20
N GLY A 271 -12.25 -5.11 -3.65
CA GLY A 271 -12.86 -5.94 -2.62
C GLY A 271 -13.06 -5.16 -1.33
N GLN A 272 -14.16 -5.40 -0.62
CA GLN A 272 -14.40 -4.74 0.66
C GLN A 272 -13.98 -5.62 1.83
N THR A 273 -13.06 -5.14 2.66
CA THR A 273 -12.70 -5.78 3.95
C THR A 273 -12.47 -4.73 5.04
N CYS A 274 -12.10 -5.19 6.24
CA CYS A 274 -11.86 -4.35 7.41
C CYS A 274 -10.74 -3.33 7.15
N VAL A 275 -10.99 -2.08 7.49
CA VAL A 275 -10.00 -1.01 7.54
C VAL A 275 -9.79 -0.62 9.01
N ARG A 276 -8.51 -0.58 9.41
CA ARG A 276 -8.04 0.02 10.65
C ARG A 276 -6.95 1.01 10.30
N ALA A 277 -6.91 2.13 11.00
CA ALA A 277 -5.85 3.11 10.85
C ALA A 277 -4.83 2.92 11.98
N VAL A 278 -3.59 3.31 11.74
CA VAL A 278 -2.54 3.41 12.74
C VAL A 278 -2.00 4.83 12.83
N HIS A 279 -1.38 5.14 13.95
CA HIS A 279 -0.65 6.38 14.19
C HIS A 279 0.62 6.06 14.98
N LYS A 280 1.73 6.72 14.63
CA LYS A 280 3.00 6.65 15.37
C LYS A 280 2.97 7.62 16.55
N PHE A 281 3.47 7.22 17.70
CA PHE A 281 3.73 8.10 18.84
C PHE A 281 5.17 7.96 19.28
#